data_AF-A0A314KHI3-F1
#
_entry.id   AF-A0A314KHI3-F1
#
_cell.length_a   1.000
_cell.length_b   1.000
_cell.length_c   1.000
_cell.angle_alpha   90.00
_cell.angle_beta   90.00
_cell.angle_gamma   90.00
#
_symmetry.space_group_name_H-M   'P 1'
#
loop_
_entity.id
_entity.type
_entity.pdbx_description
1 polymer ?
#
loop_
_entity_poly.entity_id
_entity_poly.type
_entity_poly.pdbx_seq_one_letter_code
_entity_poly.pdbx_strand_id
1 'polypeptide(L)'
;MHDGVVRTLTNVRHVLDLNKNPISLGTLESIGCKYTCEGGVLKVSHVALVIMKARTFGTLFTLLGSTVTGAAVVSTSDKSDSDITKLWHMRLGHMSEK
;
A
#
# COMPACT_ATOMS: atom_id res chain seq x y z
N MET A 1 0.97 10.98 -4.33
CA MET A 1 2.43 10.99 -4.05
C MET A 1 2.82 12.32 -3.42
N HIS A 2 3.95 12.39 -2.71
CA HIS A 2 4.37 13.60 -1.97
C HIS A 2 4.91 14.72 -2.88
N ASP A 3 5.46 14.35 -4.03
CA ASP A 3 6.12 15.23 -5.00
C ASP A 3 5.18 15.77 -6.09
N GLY A 4 3.88 15.48 -6.01
CA GLY A 4 2.89 15.87 -7.02
C GLY A 4 2.95 15.06 -8.32
N VAL A 5 3.86 14.09 -8.45
CA VAL A 5 4.01 13.26 -9.66
C VAL A 5 3.12 12.02 -9.56
N VAL A 6 2.36 11.74 -10.62
CA VAL A 6 1.62 10.47 -10.74
C VAL A 6 2.61 9.36 -11.05
N ARG A 7 2.61 8.31 -10.21
CA ARG A 7 3.49 7.16 -10.34
C ARG A 7 2.66 5.89 -10.26
N THR A 8 2.90 4.97 -11.19
CA THR A 8 2.24 3.66 -11.21
C THR A 8 3.01 2.70 -10.30
N LEU A 9 2.31 2.11 -9.34
CA LEU A 9 2.83 1.00 -8.55
C LEU A 9 2.30 -0.30 -9.15
N THR A 10 3.19 -1.20 -9.55
CA THR A 10 2.85 -2.53 -10.03
C THR A 10 2.84 -3.53 -8.86
N ASN A 11 2.16 -4.67 -9.03
CA ASN A 11 2.05 -5.72 -7.99
C ASN A 11 1.42 -5.26 -6.67
N VAL A 12 0.48 -4.31 -6.74
CA VAL A 12 -0.37 -3.92 -5.59
C VAL A 12 -1.61 -4.79 -5.61
N ARG A 13 -1.95 -5.41 -4.47
CA ARG A 13 -3.23 -6.13 -4.32
C ARG A 13 -4.34 -5.13 -4.00
N HIS A 14 -5.32 -5.00 -4.89
CA HIS A 14 -6.53 -4.24 -4.63
C HIS A 14 -7.55 -5.14 -3.96
N VAL A 15 -8.02 -4.72 -2.78
CA VAL A 15 -9.05 -5.43 -2.03
C VAL A 15 -10.28 -4.53 -2.02
N LEU A 16 -11.33 -4.91 -2.76
CA LEU A 16 -12.52 -4.07 -2.94
C LEU A 16 -13.23 -3.76 -1.61
N ASP A 17 -13.22 -4.70 -0.67
CA ASP A 17 -13.84 -4.52 0.66
C ASP A 17 -13.04 -3.59 1.59
N LEU A 18 -11.75 -3.38 1.28
CA LEU A 18 -10.93 -2.38 1.93
C LEU A 18 -11.01 -1.12 1.08
N ASN A 19 -11.63 -0.06 1.59
CA ASN A 19 -11.67 1.27 0.95
C ASN A 19 -10.27 1.92 0.81
N LYS A 20 -9.19 1.15 0.98
CA LYS A 20 -7.80 1.56 0.91
C LYS A 20 -6.97 0.45 0.27
N ASN A 21 -6.02 0.83 -0.57
CA ASN A 21 -5.10 -0.10 -1.24
C ASN A 21 -3.88 -0.32 -0.34
N PRO A 22 -3.68 -1.50 0.25
CA PRO A 22 -2.47 -1.76 1.00
C PRO A 22 -1.25 -1.81 0.05
N ILE A 23 -0.18 -1.12 0.41
CA ILE A 23 1.09 -1.12 -0.32
C ILE A 23 2.11 -1.85 0.55
N SER A 24 2.67 -2.94 0.03
CA SER A 24 3.71 -3.69 0.73
C SER A 24 5.04 -2.95 0.67
N LEU A 25 5.75 -2.88 1.81
CA LEU A 25 7.11 -2.35 1.86
C LEU A 25 8.08 -3.21 1.03
N GLY A 26 7.88 -4.54 0.99
CA GLY A 26 8.71 -5.41 0.16
C GLY A 26 8.56 -5.14 -1.35
N THR A 27 7.37 -4.73 -1.79
CA THR A 27 7.16 -4.27 -3.18
C THR A 27 7.88 -2.95 -3.45
N LEU A 28 7.95 -2.06 -2.47
CA LEU A 28 8.70 -0.79 -2.59
C LEU A 28 10.21 -1.05 -2.61
N GLU A 29 10.70 -1.96 -1.79
CA GLU A 29 12.11 -2.36 -1.78
C GLU A 29 12.54 -3.01 -3.09
N SER A 30 11.71 -3.89 -3.67
CA SER A 30 12.02 -4.57 -4.93
C SER A 30 12.12 -3.62 -6.14
N ILE A 31 11.42 -2.47 -6.09
CA ILE A 31 11.55 -1.40 -7.09
C ILE A 31 12.64 -0.37 -6.73
N GLY A 32 13.51 -0.68 -5.76
CA GLY A 32 14.65 0.14 -5.39
C GLY A 32 14.36 1.31 -4.45
N CYS A 33 13.20 1.33 -3.80
CA CYS A 33 12.89 2.36 -2.82
C CYS A 33 13.52 2.02 -1.46
N LYS A 34 13.95 3.07 -0.76
CA LYS A 34 14.33 3.04 0.65
C LYS A 34 13.24 3.67 1.48
N TYR A 35 13.02 3.19 2.69
CA TYR A 35 12.07 3.77 3.61
C TYR A 35 12.68 4.03 4.99
N THR A 36 12.25 5.11 5.62
CA THR A 36 12.61 5.45 7.00
C THR A 36 11.35 5.72 7.79
N CYS A 37 11.33 5.32 9.06
CA CYS A 37 10.24 5.56 9.98
C CYS A 37 10.79 6.30 11.20
N GLU A 38 10.33 7.53 11.39
CA GLU A 38 10.77 8.38 12.50
C GLU A 38 9.60 9.24 12.97
N GLY A 39 9.39 9.34 14.29
CA GLY A 39 8.31 10.17 14.86
C GLY A 39 6.91 9.82 14.38
N GLY A 40 6.64 8.55 14.04
CA GLY A 40 5.35 8.10 13.50
C GLY A 40 5.08 8.53 12.06
N VAL A 41 6.13 8.93 11.32
CA VAL A 41 6.05 9.25 9.90
C VAL A 41 6.95 8.29 9.13
N LEU A 42 6.34 7.56 8.21
CA LEU A 42 7.03 6.76 7.19
C LEU A 42 7.33 7.65 5.99
N LYS A 43 8.58 7.71 5.57
CA LYS A 43 9.03 8.34 4.33
C LYS A 43 9.55 7.25 3.41
N VAL A 44 9.06 7.22 2.17
CA VAL A 44 9.59 6.35 1.11
C VAL A 44 10.27 7.23 0.09
N SER A 45 11.51 6.88 -0.20
CA SER A 45 12.39 7.58 -1.13
C SER A 45 12.85 6.63 -2.22
N HIS A 46 12.88 7.12 -3.45
CA HIS A 46 13.59 6.48 -4.54
C HIS A 46 14.82 7.33 -4.84
N VAL A 47 16.01 6.74 -4.67
CA VAL A 47 17.27 7.49 -4.67
C VAL A 47 17.25 8.57 -3.57
N ALA A 48 17.39 9.86 -3.91
CA ALA A 48 17.37 10.98 -2.96
C ALA A 48 16.00 11.66 -2.85
N LEU A 49 15.01 11.25 -3.66
CA LEU A 49 13.71 11.89 -3.74
C LEU A 49 12.68 11.17 -2.88
N VAL A 50 12.04 11.89 -1.95
CA VAL A 50 10.90 11.37 -1.18
C VAL A 50 9.65 11.37 -2.06
N ILE A 51 9.24 10.18 -2.50
CA ILE A 51 8.09 9.99 -3.38
C ILE A 51 6.78 9.77 -2.60
N MET A 52 6.88 9.27 -1.36
CA MET A 52 5.72 8.95 -0.53
C MET A 52 5.96 9.32 0.92
N LYS A 53 4.92 9.80 1.59
CA LYS A 53 4.88 9.97 3.05
C LYS A 53 3.63 9.30 3.58
N ALA A 54 3.72 8.68 4.74
CA ALA A 54 2.57 8.10 5.43
C ALA A 54 2.70 8.35 6.94
N ARG A 55 1.57 8.46 7.64
CA ARG A 55 1.51 8.62 9.09
C ARG A 55 1.03 7.33 9.73
N THR A 56 1.66 6.96 10.84
CA THR A 56 1.25 5.82 11.64
C THR A 56 -0.13 6.05 12.26
N PHE A 57 -0.99 5.05 12.18
CA PHE A 57 -2.27 4.96 12.86
C PHE A 57 -2.41 3.54 13.41
N GLY A 58 -2.22 3.38 14.72
CA GLY A 58 -2.07 2.06 15.34
C GLY A 58 -0.82 1.35 14.81
N THR A 59 -1.00 0.17 14.21
CA THR A 59 0.08 -0.62 13.58
C THR A 59 0.16 -0.45 12.06
N LEU A 60 -0.69 0.41 11.48
CA LEU A 60 -0.75 0.67 10.04
C LEU A 60 -0.21 2.05 9.69
N PHE A 61 0.16 2.26 8.43
CA PHE A 61 0.51 3.56 7.88
C PHE A 61 -0.57 4.05 6.93
N THR A 62 -1.09 5.24 7.17
CA THR A 62 -2.02 5.92 6.26
C THR A 62 -1.24 6.89 5.40
N LEU A 63 -1.38 6.77 4.08
CA LEU A 63 -0.74 7.64 3.11
C LEU A 63 -1.10 9.12 3.36
N LEU A 64 -0.08 9.98 3.43
CA LEU A 64 -0.22 11.43 3.47
C LEU A 64 -0.15 11.96 2.03
N GLY A 65 -1.30 11.92 1.36
CA GLY A 65 -1.45 12.36 -0.03
C GLY A 65 -2.64 11.69 -0.71
N SER A 66 -2.84 11.99 -1.99
CA SER A 66 -3.86 11.35 -2.81
C SER A 66 -3.30 10.18 -3.62
N THR A 67 -4.15 9.17 -3.80
CA THR A 67 -3.96 8.07 -4.74
C THR A 67 -4.97 8.28 -5.87
N VAL A 68 -4.51 8.20 -7.12
CA VAL A 68 -5.39 8.19 -8.29
C VAL A 68 -5.64 6.72 -8.64
N THR A 69 -6.82 6.21 -8.30
CA THR A 69 -7.23 4.86 -8.70
C THR A 69 -8.00 4.97 -10.02
N GLY A 70 -7.35 4.69 -11.14
CA GLY A 70 -8.07 4.40 -12.39
C GLY A 70 -8.80 3.06 -12.29
N ALA A 71 -9.84 2.84 -13.10
CA ALA A 71 -10.59 1.57 -13.13
C ALA A 71 -9.63 0.38 -13.33
N ALA A 72 -9.27 -0.30 -12.24
CA ALA A 72 -8.32 -1.39 -12.27
C ALA A 72 -9.04 -2.65 -12.75
N VAL A 73 -8.59 -3.23 -13.87
CA VAL A 73 -9.05 -4.56 -14.30
C VAL A 73 -8.51 -5.58 -13.30
N VAL A 74 -9.44 -6.29 -12.67
CA VAL A 74 -9.19 -7.30 -11.65
C VAL A 74 -8.65 -8.57 -12.33
N SER A 75 -7.39 -8.93 -12.07
CA SER A 75 -6.92 -10.29 -12.35
C SER A 75 -7.37 -11.21 -11.23
N THR A 76 -8.44 -11.97 -11.47
CA THR A 76 -8.81 -13.12 -10.62
C THR A 76 -7.79 -14.22 -10.85
N SER A 77 -6.83 -14.38 -9.94
CA SER A 77 -5.87 -15.50 -9.99
C SER A 77 -6.44 -16.74 -9.30
N ASP A 78 -6.02 -17.91 -9.79
CA ASP A 78 -6.54 -19.24 -9.48
C ASP A 78 -6.62 -19.60 -7.98
N LYS A 79 -7.49 -20.58 -7.72
CA LYS A 79 -8.03 -21.09 -6.45
C LYS A 79 -7.07 -21.22 -5.25
N SER A 80 -5.75 -21.26 -5.47
CA SER A 80 -4.71 -21.31 -4.42
C SER A 80 -4.39 -19.93 -3.82
N ASP A 81 -4.38 -18.85 -4.62
CA ASP A 81 -4.09 -17.49 -4.13
C ASP A 81 -5.33 -16.87 -3.44
N SER A 82 -6.52 -17.40 -3.75
CA SER A 82 -7.78 -17.08 -3.06
C SER A 82 -7.68 -17.28 -1.55
N ASP A 83 -7.10 -18.38 -1.08
CA ASP A 83 -7.12 -18.70 0.35
C ASP A 83 -6.12 -17.86 1.15
N ILE A 84 -4.96 -17.55 0.57
CA ILE A 84 -4.01 -16.57 1.13
C ILE A 84 -4.68 -15.19 1.17
N THR A 85 -5.29 -14.77 0.06
CA THR A 85 -6.02 -13.50 -0.03
C THR A 85 -7.12 -13.43 1.04
N LYS A 86 -7.94 -14.47 1.21
CA LYS A 86 -8.96 -14.54 2.27
C LYS A 86 -8.39 -14.41 3.67
N LEU A 87 -7.23 -15.02 3.95
CA LEU A 87 -6.60 -14.92 5.27
C LEU A 87 -6.08 -13.49 5.56
N TRP A 88 -5.51 -12.83 4.54
CA TRP A 88 -5.14 -11.40 4.63
C TRP A 88 -6.37 -10.52 4.82
N HIS A 89 -7.46 -10.81 4.11
CA HIS A 89 -8.74 -10.11 4.25
C HIS A 89 -9.31 -10.23 5.67
N MET A 90 -9.35 -11.43 6.27
CA MET A 90 -9.84 -11.60 7.64
C MET A 90 -8.99 -10.84 8.66
N ARG A 91 -7.66 -10.86 8.49
CA ARG A 91 -6.73 -10.14 9.40
C ARG A 91 -6.86 -8.62 9.28
N LEU A 92 -6.98 -8.08 8.06
CA LEU A 92 -7.11 -6.64 7.84
C LEU A 92 -8.52 -6.12 8.12
N GLY A 93 -9.56 -6.89 7.81
CA GLY A 93 -10.95 -6.54 8.09
C GLY A 93 -11.19 -6.26 9.57
N HIS A 94 -10.63 -7.11 10.44
CA HIS A 94 -10.66 -6.95 11.89
C HIS A 94 -9.84 -5.73 12.39
N MET A 95 -8.86 -5.26 11.62
CA MET A 95 -8.11 -4.03 11.94
C MET A 95 -8.84 -2.75 11.48
N SER A 96 -9.75 -2.87 10.51
CA SER A 96 -10.59 -1.79 10.00
C SER A 96 -11.96 -1.68 10.67
N GLU A 97 -12.43 -2.74 11.33
CA GLU A 97 -13.62 -2.70 12.18
C GLU A 97 -13.33 -1.91 13.46
N LYS A 98 -14.17 -0.93 13.72
CA LYS A 98 -14.19 -0.13 14.93
C LYS A 98 -15.62 -0.12 15.46
#